data_AF-A0A8H6ZZJ1-F1
#
_entry.id   AF-A0A8H6ZZJ1-F1
#
_cell.length_a   1.000
_cell.length_b   1.000
_cell.length_c   1.000
_cell.angle_alpha   90.00
_cell.angle_beta   90.00
_cell.angle_gamma   90.00
#
_symmetry.space_group_name_H-M   'P 1'
#
loop_
_entity.id
_entity.type
_entity.pdbx_description
1 polymer ?
#
loop_
_entity_poly.entity_id
_entity_poly.type
_entity_poly.pdbx_seq_one_letter_code
_entity_poly.pdbx_strand_id
1 'polypeptide(L)'
;MLLVCCSKPNNPWEIIEVPLRALKDNEVLIRVHASGMCNLEHFASYAELAPLFCAGAMVFDAIRTTKWSPGDICVVQGIGGLGHLAVQVRSISSGPSKKDLAMSLSAHEHVDSSNIDVVKYIQSLGGAQIIICTAPYAKRICNIIPAVAKNGTVTLVSAAMDKPIEVWNLTLNMNRATICGWCCGCAQDMEKCVRFAT
;
A
#
# COMPACT_ATOMS: atom_id res chain seq x y z
N MET A 1 9.45 -3.05 30.32
CA MET A 1 8.56 -3.36 29.16
C MET A 1 8.36 -4.85 29.17
N LEU A 2 7.12 -5.32 29.08
CA LEU A 2 6.87 -6.76 28.95
C LEU A 2 7.18 -7.17 27.52
N LEU A 3 8.08 -8.15 27.37
CA LEU A 3 8.48 -8.70 26.09
C LEU A 3 8.11 -10.18 26.12
N VAL A 4 7.38 -10.63 25.10
CA VAL A 4 7.10 -12.06 24.93
C VAL A 4 8.30 -12.64 24.20
N CYS A 5 9.02 -13.54 24.86
CA CYS A 5 10.25 -14.13 24.35
C CYS A 5 10.08 -15.64 24.19
N CYS A 6 10.67 -16.19 23.13
CA CYS A 6 10.90 -17.62 23.02
C CYS A 6 12.40 -17.85 23.13
N SER A 7 12.84 -18.37 24.27
CA SER A 7 14.27 -18.50 24.60
C SER A 7 14.99 -19.54 23.73
N LYS A 8 14.27 -20.50 23.14
CA LYS A 8 14.77 -21.57 22.25
C LYS A 8 13.69 -22.02 21.28
N PRO A 9 14.03 -22.50 20.06
CA PRO A 9 13.05 -23.11 19.16
C PRO A 9 12.23 -24.20 19.85
N ASN A 10 10.92 -24.23 19.63
CA ASN A 10 9.95 -25.17 20.20
C ASN A 10 9.72 -25.09 21.73
N ASN A 11 10.18 -24.04 22.41
CA ASN A 11 9.77 -23.76 23.79
C ASN A 11 8.42 -23.02 23.86
N PRO A 12 7.69 -23.15 24.99
CA PRO A 12 6.54 -22.28 25.26
C PRO A 12 6.98 -20.81 25.36
N TRP A 13 6.09 -19.90 24.98
CA TRP A 13 6.31 -18.46 25.12
C TRP A 13 6.38 -18.05 26.60
N GLU A 14 7.36 -17.21 26.93
CA GLU A 14 7.52 -16.65 28.27
C GLU A 14 7.36 -15.13 28.23
N ILE A 15 6.62 -14.58 29.19
CA ILE A 15 6.53 -13.14 29.38
C ILE A 15 7.66 -12.74 30.33
N ILE A 16 8.62 -11.98 29.81
CA ILE A 16 9.74 -11.47 30.61
C ILE A 16 9.63 -9.96 30.76
N GLU A 17 10.04 -9.45 31.92
CA GLU A 17 10.18 -8.02 32.12
C GLU A 17 11.57 -7.56 31.67
N VAL A 18 11.60 -6.74 30.63
CA VAL A 18 12.85 -6.16 30.10
C VAL A 18 13.00 -4.74 30.64
N PRO A 19 14.15 -4.41 31.26
CA PRO A 19 14.39 -3.06 31.77
C PRO A 19 14.32 -2.05 30.62
N LEU A 20 13.54 -1.00 30.83
CA LEU A 20 13.48 0.12 29.90
C LEU A 20 14.69 1.01 30.11
N ARG A 21 15.32 1.45 29.02
CA ARG A 21 16.33 2.51 29.10
C ARG A 21 15.68 3.80 29.61
N ALA A 22 16.48 4.66 30.22
CA ALA A 22 16.05 6.02 30.54
C ALA A 22 15.65 6.77 29.26
N LEU A 23 14.56 7.54 29.35
CA LEU A 23 14.12 8.44 28.28
C LEU A 23 15.09 9.61 28.20
N LYS A 24 15.40 10.03 26.98
CA LYS A 24 16.05 11.33 26.73
C LYS A 24 15.01 12.44 26.83
N ASP A 25 15.47 13.68 26.99
CA ASP A 25 14.61 14.87 27.15
C ASP A 25 13.61 15.08 25.99
N ASN A 26 13.89 14.50 24.83
CA ASN A 26 13.08 14.58 23.61
C ASN A 26 12.29 13.30 23.29
N GLU A 27 12.16 12.38 24.24
CA GLU A 27 11.50 11.08 24.04
C GLU A 27 10.27 10.92 24.93
N VAL A 28 9.28 10.22 24.40
CA VAL A 28 8.03 9.88 25.10
C VAL A 28 7.87 8.37 25.15
N LEU A 29 7.50 7.86 26.32
CA LEU A 29 7.13 6.45 26.49
C LEU A 29 5.65 6.26 26.15
N ILE A 30 5.38 5.51 25.08
CA ILE A 30 4.03 5.10 24.71
C ILE A 30 3.80 3.67 25.21
N ARG A 31 2.75 3.46 26.01
CA ARG A 31 2.29 2.13 26.43
C ARG A 31 1.11 1.72 25.56
N VAL A 32 1.21 0.56 24.92
CA VAL A 32 0.15 -0.01 24.08
C VAL A 32 -0.22 -1.39 24.58
N HIS A 33 -1.48 -1.77 24.40
CA HIS A 33 -1.91 -3.15 24.61
C HIS A 33 -1.45 -3.99 23.41
N ALA A 34 -0.75 -5.09 23.67
CA ALA A 34 -0.36 -6.01 22.61
C ALA A 34 -1.62 -6.73 22.07
N SER A 35 -1.91 -6.58 20.78
CA SER A 35 -3.04 -7.23 20.10
C SER A 35 -2.60 -8.30 19.09
N GLY A 36 -1.29 -8.43 18.85
CA GLY A 36 -0.70 -9.42 17.96
C GLY A 36 0.82 -9.36 18.02
N MET A 37 1.46 -10.42 17.53
CA MET A 37 2.92 -10.52 17.41
C MET A 37 3.27 -10.87 15.97
N CYS A 38 4.32 -10.26 15.46
CA CYS A 38 4.87 -10.56 14.14
C CYS A 38 6.28 -11.12 14.33
N ASN A 39 6.54 -12.31 13.80
CA ASN A 39 7.89 -12.84 13.71
C ASN A 39 8.73 -11.97 12.77
N LEU A 40 9.89 -11.56 13.25
CA LEU A 40 10.82 -10.71 12.53
C LEU A 40 12.16 -11.46 12.42
N GLU A 41 12.44 -12.06 11.27
CA GLU A 41 13.69 -12.76 10.99
C GLU A 41 14.68 -11.85 10.24
N HIS A 42 14.92 -10.61 10.67
CA HIS A 42 15.68 -9.67 9.80
C HIS A 42 16.68 -8.72 10.48
N PHE A 43 17.68 -8.35 9.67
CA PHE A 43 18.84 -7.50 9.94
C PHE A 43 18.58 -5.98 9.77
N ALA A 44 17.32 -5.58 9.63
CA ALA A 44 16.91 -4.18 9.40
C ALA A 44 16.64 -3.45 10.73
N SER A 45 16.82 -2.13 10.73
CA SER A 45 16.53 -1.32 11.91
C SER A 45 15.02 -1.19 12.15
N TYR A 46 14.61 -0.98 13.41
CA TYR A 46 13.20 -0.71 13.73
C TYR A 46 12.65 0.53 13.00
N ALA A 47 13.50 1.51 12.69
CA ALA A 47 13.12 2.69 11.94
C ALA A 47 12.72 2.36 10.49
N GLU A 48 13.41 1.41 9.86
CA GLU A 48 13.08 0.95 8.50
C GLU A 48 11.84 0.05 8.48
N LEU A 49 11.64 -0.75 9.53
CA LEU A 49 10.49 -1.65 9.62
C LEU A 49 9.18 -0.92 9.96
N ALA A 50 9.21 0.11 10.81
CA ALA A 50 8.02 0.84 11.27
C ALA A 50 7.04 1.25 10.14
N PRO A 51 7.47 1.85 9.00
CA PRO A 51 6.54 2.20 7.92
C PRO A 51 5.91 0.98 7.22
N LEU A 52 6.58 -0.18 7.24
CA LEU A 52 6.04 -1.41 6.66
C LEU A 52 4.86 -1.96 7.46
N PHE A 53 4.86 -1.79 8.79
CA PHE A 53 3.78 -2.27 9.66
C PHE A 53 2.46 -1.49 9.55
N CYS A 54 2.43 -0.36 8.84
CA CYS A 54 1.23 0.43 8.63
C CYS A 54 0.95 0.61 7.13
N ALA A 55 1.69 1.52 6.50
CA ALA A 55 1.50 1.87 5.10
C ALA A 55 1.91 0.71 4.16
N GLY A 56 3.00 0.02 4.48
CA GLY A 56 3.50 -1.09 3.66
C GLY A 56 2.53 -2.26 3.63
N ALA A 57 2.13 -2.77 4.80
CA ALA A 57 1.25 -3.92 4.92
C ALA A 57 -0.10 -3.66 4.24
N MET A 58 -0.68 -2.46 4.41
CA MET A 58 -1.93 -2.08 3.75
C MET A 58 -1.83 -2.15 2.22
N VAL A 59 -0.78 -1.56 1.64
CA VAL A 59 -0.60 -1.51 0.19
C VAL A 59 -0.22 -2.89 -0.37
N PHE A 60 0.70 -3.57 0.29
CA PHE A 60 1.13 -4.92 -0.05
C PHE A 60 -0.06 -5.88 -0.08
N ASP A 61 -0.89 -5.84 0.96
CA ASP A 61 -2.03 -6.72 1.08
C ASP A 61 -3.13 -6.40 0.05
N ALA A 62 -3.40 -5.11 -0.19
CA ALA A 62 -4.30 -4.66 -1.24
C ALA A 62 -3.90 -5.20 -2.63
N ILE A 63 -2.61 -5.15 -2.95
CA ILE A 63 -2.08 -5.62 -4.24
C ILE A 63 -2.09 -7.15 -4.33
N ARG A 64 -1.68 -7.84 -3.25
CA ARG A 64 -1.56 -9.32 -3.21
C ARG A 64 -2.91 -10.03 -3.29
N THR A 65 -3.95 -9.46 -2.70
CA THR A 65 -5.27 -10.11 -2.58
C THR A 65 -6.19 -9.79 -3.76
N THR A 66 -5.88 -8.74 -4.52
CA THR A 66 -6.57 -8.42 -5.76
C THR A 66 -6.26 -9.46 -6.83
N LYS A 67 -7.22 -9.78 -7.70
CA LYS A 67 -7.03 -10.74 -8.80
C LYS A 67 -6.40 -10.06 -10.01
N TRP A 68 -5.15 -10.39 -10.28
CA TRP A 68 -4.39 -9.98 -11.46
C TRP A 68 -3.26 -10.99 -11.72
N SER A 69 -2.67 -10.95 -12.91
CA SER A 69 -1.66 -11.87 -13.40
C SER A 69 -0.42 -11.12 -13.91
N PRO A 70 0.76 -11.76 -13.97
CA PRO A 70 1.92 -11.19 -14.65
C PRO A 70 1.58 -10.76 -16.09
N GLY A 71 1.92 -9.52 -16.44
CA GLY A 71 1.57 -8.91 -17.73
C GLY A 71 0.38 -7.97 -17.66
N ASP A 72 -0.47 -8.09 -16.64
CA ASP A 72 -1.54 -7.14 -16.41
C ASP A 72 -1.02 -5.77 -15.99
N ILE A 73 -1.78 -4.73 -16.31
CA ILE A 73 -1.43 -3.35 -15.98
C ILE A 73 -1.87 -3.03 -14.55
N CYS A 74 -0.88 -2.70 -13.71
CA CYS A 74 -1.07 -2.12 -12.38
C CYS A 74 -0.82 -0.61 -12.45
N VAL A 75 -1.80 0.19 -12.02
CA VAL A 75 -1.67 1.65 -11.94
C VAL A 75 -1.63 2.09 -10.49
N VAL A 76 -0.61 2.86 -10.13
CA VAL A 76 -0.54 3.54 -8.82
C VAL A 76 -0.88 5.01 -9.01
N GLN A 77 -2.02 5.42 -8.44
CA GLN A 77 -2.47 6.80 -8.47
C GLN A 77 -1.85 7.57 -7.30
N GLY A 78 -0.89 8.44 -7.63
CA GLY A 78 -0.16 9.28 -6.67
C GLY A 78 1.12 8.64 -6.14
N ILE A 79 2.19 9.44 -6.06
CA ILE A 79 3.48 9.06 -5.46
C ILE A 79 3.68 9.87 -4.17
N GLY A 80 3.22 9.30 -3.06
CA GLY A 80 3.30 9.87 -1.71
C GLY A 80 3.79 8.84 -0.69
N GLY A 81 3.41 9.00 0.58
CA GLY A 81 3.77 8.05 1.64
C GLY A 81 3.34 6.61 1.35
N LEU A 82 2.15 6.39 0.78
CA LEU A 82 1.70 5.05 0.36
C LEU A 82 2.20 4.70 -1.05
N GLY A 83 2.16 5.66 -1.97
CA GLY A 83 2.50 5.45 -3.38
C GLY A 83 3.93 4.99 -3.63
N HIS A 84 4.91 5.45 -2.84
CA HIS A 84 6.30 5.00 -2.99
C HIS A 84 6.52 3.54 -2.54
N LEU A 85 5.65 3.03 -1.65
CA LEU A 85 5.64 1.61 -1.29
C LEU A 85 4.91 0.79 -2.36
N ALA A 86 3.84 1.36 -2.94
CA ALA A 86 3.06 0.71 -4.00
C ALA A 86 3.84 0.56 -5.32
N VAL A 87 4.66 1.53 -5.71
CA VAL A 87 5.35 1.52 -7.01
C VAL A 87 6.45 0.47 -7.13
N GLN A 88 6.89 -0.09 -6.01
CA GLN A 88 7.94 -1.13 -6.01
C GLN A 88 7.48 -2.43 -6.69
N VAL A 89 6.18 -2.63 -6.86
CA VAL A 89 5.68 -3.59 -7.85
C VAL A 89 5.63 -2.92 -9.22
N ARG A 90 6.13 -3.59 -10.26
CA ARG A 90 6.16 -3.08 -11.63
C ARG A 90 4.79 -2.50 -12.02
N SER A 91 4.70 -1.18 -12.09
CA SER A 91 3.45 -0.43 -12.23
C SER A 91 3.64 0.82 -13.08
N ILE A 92 2.53 1.35 -13.58
CA ILE A 92 2.46 2.69 -14.15
C ILE A 92 2.08 3.64 -13.03
N SER A 93 2.97 4.58 -12.73
CA SER A 93 2.69 5.64 -11.78
C SER A 93 1.99 6.81 -12.47
N SER A 94 1.06 7.47 -11.77
CA SER A 94 0.39 8.66 -12.29
C SER A 94 0.38 9.81 -11.29
N GLY A 95 0.67 11.02 -11.77
CA GLY A 95 0.68 12.23 -10.97
C GLY A 95 1.37 13.39 -11.68
N PRO A 96 1.28 14.62 -11.14
CA PRO A 96 1.87 15.80 -11.77
C PRO A 96 3.37 15.97 -11.49
N SER A 97 3.97 15.11 -10.66
CA SER A 97 5.32 15.28 -10.15
C SER A 97 5.92 13.96 -9.66
N LYS A 98 7.20 14.00 -9.28
CA LYS A 98 7.97 12.88 -8.72
C LYS A 98 8.19 11.72 -9.70
N LYS A 99 8.31 12.04 -10.99
CA LYS A 99 8.75 11.10 -12.03
C LYS A 99 10.04 10.39 -11.65
N ASP A 100 11.07 11.14 -11.26
CA ASP A 100 12.39 10.57 -10.95
C ASP A 100 12.33 9.57 -9.79
N LEU A 101 11.56 9.89 -8.75
CA LEU A 101 11.32 8.99 -7.63
C LEU A 101 10.55 7.74 -8.06
N ALA A 102 9.53 7.87 -8.91
CA ALA A 102 8.79 6.71 -9.40
C ALA A 102 9.70 5.77 -10.21
N MET A 103 10.51 6.33 -11.11
CA MET A 103 11.44 5.55 -11.93
C MET A 103 12.54 4.91 -11.07
N SER A 104 13.06 5.59 -10.05
CA SER A 104 14.04 4.99 -9.13
C SER A 104 13.48 3.84 -8.30
N LEU A 105 12.15 3.81 -8.12
CA LEU A 105 11.43 2.76 -7.38
C LEU A 105 10.89 1.65 -8.30
N SER A 106 11.47 1.50 -9.51
CA SER A 106 11.10 0.46 -10.48
C SER A 106 9.71 0.60 -11.10
N ALA A 107 9.12 1.81 -11.12
CA ALA A 107 7.99 2.08 -11.99
C ALA A 107 8.37 1.69 -13.43
N HIS A 108 7.49 0.97 -14.12
CA HIS A 108 7.72 0.69 -15.53
C HIS A 108 7.61 1.97 -16.36
N GLU A 109 6.67 2.83 -15.95
CA GLU A 109 6.41 4.11 -16.59
C GLU A 109 5.86 5.12 -15.57
N HIS A 110 6.08 6.40 -15.84
CA HIS A 110 5.42 7.51 -15.14
C HIS A 110 4.64 8.37 -16.14
N VAL A 111 3.34 8.50 -15.87
CA VAL A 111 2.38 9.26 -16.66
C VAL A 111 2.08 10.58 -15.95
N ASP A 112 2.52 11.69 -16.55
CA ASP A 112 2.27 13.03 -16.01
C ASP A 112 0.83 13.47 -16.29
N SER A 113 0.02 13.48 -15.23
CA SER A 113 -1.40 13.85 -15.28
C SER A 113 -1.67 15.32 -15.65
N SER A 114 -0.64 16.17 -15.68
CA SER A 114 -0.75 17.58 -16.07
C SER A 114 -0.65 17.76 -17.58
N ASN A 115 -0.01 16.80 -18.27
CA ASN A 115 0.36 16.90 -19.67
C ASN A 115 -0.46 15.97 -20.56
N ILE A 116 -0.90 14.81 -20.05
CA ILE A 116 -1.64 13.83 -20.82
C ILE A 116 -2.92 13.37 -20.11
N ASP A 117 -3.93 13.01 -20.92
CA ASP A 117 -5.14 12.33 -20.45
C ASP A 117 -4.79 10.90 -20.03
N VAL A 118 -4.51 10.75 -18.73
CA VAL A 118 -4.07 9.50 -18.10
C VAL A 118 -5.03 8.35 -18.38
N VAL A 119 -6.34 8.63 -18.36
CA VAL A 119 -7.38 7.61 -18.60
C VAL A 119 -7.28 7.09 -20.02
N LYS A 120 -7.25 7.98 -21.01
CA LYS A 120 -7.14 7.58 -22.42
C LYS A 120 -5.85 6.83 -22.71
N TYR A 121 -4.75 7.27 -22.10
CA TYR A 121 -3.46 6.58 -22.24
C TYR A 121 -3.52 5.16 -21.68
N ILE A 122 -3.99 4.97 -20.45
CA ILE A 122 -4.10 3.63 -19.86
C ILE A 122 -5.08 2.75 -20.66
N GLN A 123 -6.18 3.32 -21.15
CA GLN A 123 -7.14 2.61 -21.99
C GLN A 123 -6.54 2.18 -23.34
N SER A 124 -5.65 2.96 -23.96
CA SER A 124 -4.99 2.57 -25.21
C SER A 124 -4.04 1.37 -25.03
N LEU A 125 -3.56 1.15 -23.80
CA LEU A 125 -2.78 -0.03 -23.41
C LEU A 125 -3.66 -1.24 -23.04
N GLY A 126 -4.99 -1.13 -23.09
CA GLY A 126 -5.92 -2.19 -22.73
C GLY A 126 -6.63 -2.01 -21.37
N GLY A 127 -6.34 -0.92 -20.66
CA GLY A 127 -6.90 -0.62 -19.34
C GLY A 127 -6.09 -1.23 -18.19
N ALA A 128 -6.31 -0.72 -16.98
CA ALA A 128 -5.66 -1.21 -15.77
C ALA A 128 -6.45 -2.36 -15.13
N GLN A 129 -5.82 -3.53 -14.97
CA GLN A 129 -6.42 -4.64 -14.23
C GLN A 129 -6.53 -4.32 -12.74
N ILE A 130 -5.57 -3.57 -12.20
CA ILE A 130 -5.59 -3.07 -10.83
C ILE A 130 -5.23 -1.58 -10.80
N ILE A 131 -6.01 -0.79 -10.07
CA ILE A 131 -5.73 0.62 -9.80
C ILE A 131 -5.63 0.82 -8.29
N ILE A 132 -4.45 1.19 -7.79
CA ILE A 132 -4.21 1.50 -6.38
C ILE A 132 -4.30 3.01 -6.16
N CYS A 133 -5.39 3.44 -5.53
CA CYS A 133 -5.66 4.85 -5.24
C CYS A 133 -5.03 5.28 -3.92
N THR A 134 -3.90 5.99 -3.99
CA THR A 134 -3.15 6.43 -2.79
C THR A 134 -3.31 7.89 -2.44
N ALA A 135 -3.78 8.73 -3.38
CA ALA A 135 -3.97 10.15 -3.08
C ALA A 135 -5.28 10.38 -2.30
N PRO A 136 -5.26 11.13 -1.19
CA PRO A 136 -6.41 11.30 -0.30
C PRO A 136 -7.38 12.39 -0.80
N TYR A 137 -7.69 12.41 -2.09
CA TYR A 137 -8.57 13.42 -2.70
C TYR A 137 -9.58 12.76 -3.62
N ALA A 138 -10.87 12.94 -3.31
CA ALA A 138 -11.98 12.34 -4.06
C ALA A 138 -11.88 12.60 -5.56
N LYS A 139 -11.59 13.84 -5.97
CA LYS A 139 -11.43 14.21 -7.38
C LYS A 139 -10.39 13.36 -8.11
N ARG A 140 -9.26 13.04 -7.48
CA ARG A 140 -8.19 12.25 -8.12
C ARG A 140 -8.61 10.79 -8.28
N ILE A 141 -9.32 10.27 -7.29
CA ILE A 141 -9.88 8.91 -7.31
C ILE A 141 -10.94 8.80 -8.41
N CYS A 142 -11.95 9.68 -8.43
CA CYS A 142 -13.01 9.65 -9.43
C CYS A 142 -12.45 9.73 -10.87
N ASN A 143 -11.43 10.58 -11.08
CA ASN A 143 -10.84 10.78 -12.40
C ASN A 143 -10.11 9.55 -12.93
N ILE A 144 -9.55 8.68 -12.08
CA ILE A 144 -8.77 7.52 -12.55
C ILE A 144 -9.64 6.26 -12.75
N ILE A 145 -10.80 6.17 -12.10
CA ILE A 145 -11.70 5.00 -12.19
C ILE A 145 -11.98 4.56 -13.64
N PRO A 146 -12.24 5.46 -14.61
CA PRO A 146 -12.51 5.05 -15.99
C PRO A 146 -11.35 4.35 -16.69
N ALA A 147 -10.12 4.41 -16.15
CA ALA A 147 -8.97 3.70 -16.69
C ALA A 147 -9.01 2.18 -16.43
N VAL A 148 -9.97 1.69 -15.64
CA VAL A 148 -10.08 0.27 -15.27
C VAL A 148 -10.36 -0.61 -16.49
N ALA A 149 -9.67 -1.74 -16.59
CA ALA A 149 -9.88 -2.76 -17.62
C ALA A 149 -11.16 -3.56 -17.38
N LYS A 150 -11.53 -4.40 -18.35
CA LYS A 150 -12.58 -5.41 -18.16
C LYS A 150 -12.17 -6.38 -17.04
N ASN A 151 -13.08 -6.64 -16.11
CA ASN A 151 -12.90 -7.40 -14.87
C ASN A 151 -11.83 -6.81 -13.94
N GLY A 152 -11.45 -5.53 -14.11
CA GLY A 152 -10.46 -4.87 -13.29
C GLY A 152 -11.00 -4.44 -11.92
N THR A 153 -10.08 -4.14 -11.00
CA THR A 153 -10.39 -3.70 -9.64
C THR A 153 -9.73 -2.36 -9.32
N VAL A 154 -10.51 -1.44 -8.77
CA VAL A 154 -10.03 -0.17 -8.21
C VAL A 154 -10.01 -0.29 -6.70
N THR A 155 -8.82 -0.22 -6.11
CA THR A 155 -8.61 -0.39 -4.68
C THR A 155 -8.28 0.95 -4.02
N LEU A 156 -9.13 1.37 -3.10
CA LEU A 156 -9.01 2.62 -2.36
C LEU A 156 -8.22 2.37 -1.06
N VAL A 157 -6.95 2.78 -1.05
CA VAL A 157 -6.06 2.66 0.13
C VAL A 157 -5.84 4.01 0.85
N SER A 158 -6.45 5.08 0.35
CA SER A 158 -6.33 6.44 0.89
C SER A 158 -7.52 6.84 1.75
N ALA A 159 -7.29 7.64 2.79
CA ALA A 159 -8.34 8.30 3.56
C ALA A 159 -8.81 9.60 2.88
N ALA A 160 -9.47 9.50 1.72
CA ALA A 160 -10.11 10.65 1.09
C ALA A 160 -11.40 11.02 1.84
N MET A 161 -11.33 12.09 2.64
CA MET A 161 -12.45 12.58 3.47
C MET A 161 -12.99 13.93 3.01
N ASP A 162 -12.50 14.46 1.89
CA ASP A 162 -12.87 15.78 1.39
C ASP A 162 -14.28 15.79 0.76
N LYS A 163 -14.62 14.75 0.00
CA LYS A 163 -15.92 14.60 -0.70
C LYS A 163 -16.25 13.12 -0.94
N PRO A 164 -17.52 12.78 -1.28
CA PRO A 164 -17.88 11.46 -1.76
C PRO A 164 -17.11 11.04 -3.02
N ILE A 165 -16.91 9.73 -3.19
CA ILE A 165 -16.38 9.15 -4.43
C ILE A 165 -17.54 8.90 -5.38
N GLU A 166 -17.64 9.73 -6.42
CA GLU A 166 -18.65 9.63 -7.47
C GLU A 166 -18.19 8.68 -8.57
N VAL A 167 -19.06 7.74 -8.94
CA VAL A 167 -18.74 6.68 -9.91
C VAL A 167 -19.83 6.60 -10.97
N TRP A 168 -19.41 6.57 -12.23
CA TRP A 168 -20.33 6.36 -13.34
C TRP A 168 -20.71 4.88 -13.47
N ASN A 169 -21.99 4.55 -13.23
CA ASN A 169 -22.48 3.16 -13.25
C ASN A 169 -22.17 2.43 -14.57
N LEU A 170 -22.21 3.14 -15.71
CA LEU A 170 -21.93 2.52 -17.00
C LEU A 170 -20.48 2.01 -17.09
N THR A 171 -19.52 2.70 -16.47
CA THR A 171 -18.13 2.23 -16.39
C THR A 171 -18.06 0.89 -15.66
N LEU A 172 -18.78 0.75 -14.54
CA LEU A 172 -18.83 -0.49 -13.78
C LEU A 172 -19.48 -1.62 -14.58
N ASN A 173 -20.63 -1.35 -15.21
CA ASN A 173 -21.38 -2.35 -15.97
C ASN A 173 -20.60 -2.84 -17.20
N MET A 174 -20.07 -1.92 -18.01
CA MET A 174 -19.41 -2.27 -19.27
C MET A 174 -18.07 -3.00 -19.04
N ASN A 175 -17.39 -2.67 -17.95
CA ASN A 175 -16.11 -3.29 -17.61
C ASN A 175 -16.26 -4.42 -16.58
N ARG A 176 -17.44 -4.70 -16.02
CA ARG A 176 -17.57 -5.61 -14.86
C ARG A 176 -16.55 -5.27 -13.75
N ALA A 177 -16.35 -3.97 -13.53
CA ALA A 177 -15.32 -3.47 -12.65
C ALA A 177 -15.74 -3.58 -11.18
N THR A 178 -14.75 -3.81 -10.31
CA THR A 178 -14.94 -3.81 -8.86
C THR A 178 -14.32 -2.56 -8.26
N ILE A 179 -14.99 -1.95 -7.28
CA ILE A 179 -14.40 -0.92 -6.42
C ILE A 179 -14.41 -1.46 -4.99
N CYS A 180 -13.25 -1.47 -4.34
CA CYS A 180 -13.13 -1.89 -2.95
C CYS A 180 -12.28 -0.91 -2.14
N GLY A 181 -12.60 -0.77 -0.86
CA GLY A 181 -11.71 -0.13 0.11
C GLY A 181 -10.76 -1.14 0.72
N TRP A 182 -9.57 -0.69 1.10
CA TRP A 182 -8.61 -1.51 1.85
C TRP A 182 -8.05 -0.70 3.01
N CYS A 183 -8.05 -1.29 4.20
CA CYS A 183 -7.44 -0.70 5.36
C CYS A 183 -6.79 -1.78 6.22
N CYS A 184 -5.65 -1.41 6.81
CA CYS A 184 -4.92 -2.24 7.77
C CYS A 184 -4.51 -3.61 7.21
N GLY A 185 -3.89 -4.41 8.07
CA GLY A 185 -3.61 -5.83 7.84
C GLY A 185 -3.57 -6.52 9.21
N CYS A 186 -3.63 -7.85 9.23
CA CYS A 186 -3.36 -8.58 10.46
C CYS A 186 -1.85 -8.78 10.66
N ALA A 187 -1.44 -9.27 11.84
CA ALA A 187 -0.03 -9.56 12.12
C ALA A 187 0.61 -10.46 11.04
N GLN A 188 -0.13 -11.43 10.51
CA GLN A 188 0.36 -12.31 9.44
C GLN A 188 0.59 -11.58 8.12
N ASP A 189 -0.20 -10.55 7.82
CA ASP A 189 -0.02 -9.75 6.60
C ASP A 189 1.19 -8.82 6.73
N MET A 190 1.43 -8.32 7.94
CA MET A 190 2.61 -7.54 8.27
C MET A 190 3.89 -8.39 8.15
N GLU A 191 3.89 -9.62 8.68
CA GLU A 191 5.02 -10.56 8.51
C GLU A 191 5.32 -10.83 7.02
N LYS A 192 4.28 -11.09 6.23
CA LYS A 192 4.43 -11.31 4.78
C LYS A 192 4.95 -10.07 4.07
N CYS A 193 4.50 -8.89 4.47
CA CYS A 193 4.98 -7.62 3.92
C CYS A 193 6.46 -7.41 4.24
N VAL A 194 6.88 -7.62 5.49
CA VAL A 194 8.28 -7.50 5.88
C VAL A 194 9.14 -8.49 5.09
N ARG A 195 8.76 -9.78 5.05
CA ARG A 195 9.48 -10.80 4.28
C ARG A 195 9.57 -10.50 2.79
N PHE A 196 8.60 -9.78 2.22
CA PHE A 196 8.66 -9.34 0.83
C PHE A 196 9.65 -8.18 0.62
N ALA A 197 9.79 -7.30 1.61
CA ALA A 197 10.58 -6.07 1.53
C ALA A 197 12.06 -6.24 1.91
N THR A 198 12.44 -7.35 2.56
CA THR A 198 13.78 -7.62 3.10
C THR A 198 14.31 -8.97 2.67
#